data_AF-A0A3D3VV07-F1
#
_entry.id   AF-A0A3D3VV07-F1
#
_cell.length_a   1.000
_cell.length_b   1.000
_cell.length_c   1.000
_cell.angle_alpha   90.00
_cell.angle_beta   90.00
_cell.angle_gamma   90.00
#
_symmetry.space_group_name_H-M   'P 1'
#
loop_
_entity.id
_entity.type
_entity.pdbx_description
1 polymer ?
#
loop_
_entity_poly.entity_id
_entity_poly.type
_entity_poly.pdbx_seq_one_letter_code
_entity_poly.pdbx_strand_id
1 'polypeptide(L)'
;RDRVPCRGLPTVMLPTTSGSGSEVSPVAIFTFAEEKVKKGVVSSFLVPDAAIVDPELTWSVPPKVTADTGMDAMIHAVESFLSVNANPFSESLSLEAVRRIASSLEGAVMDGRDAA
;
A
#
# COMPACT_ATOMS: atom_id res chain seq x y z
N ARG A 1 9.41 -15.06 15.06
CA ARG A 1 8.61 -16.24 14.64
C ARG A 1 7.16 -15.83 14.61
N ASP A 2 6.44 -16.22 13.57
CA ASP A 2 4.99 -16.00 13.46
C ASP A 2 4.29 -16.56 14.70
N ARG A 3 3.39 -15.76 15.28
CA ARG A 3 2.61 -16.08 16.49
C ARG A 3 1.11 -16.12 16.22
N VAL A 4 0.68 -15.92 14.98
CA VAL A 4 -0.73 -15.99 14.61
C VAL A 4 -1.13 -17.47 14.56
N PRO A 5 -2.06 -17.94 15.42
CA PRO A 5 -2.28 -19.37 15.62
C PRO A 5 -3.02 -20.04 14.45
N CYS A 6 -3.89 -19.30 13.76
CA CYS A 6 -4.67 -19.79 12.63
C CYS A 6 -5.17 -18.62 11.78
N ARG A 7 -5.72 -18.93 10.60
CA ARG A 7 -6.37 -17.96 9.72
C ARG A 7 -7.63 -17.40 10.37
N GLY A 8 -7.82 -16.08 10.26
CA GLY A 8 -9.02 -15.38 10.72
C GLY A 8 -10.22 -15.62 9.81
N LEU A 9 -11.26 -14.80 9.99
CA LEU A 9 -12.41 -14.77 9.09
C LEU A 9 -11.97 -14.41 7.66
N PRO A 10 -12.66 -14.89 6.62
CA PRO A 10 -12.43 -14.43 5.26
C PRO A 10 -12.58 -12.91 5.16
N THR A 11 -11.70 -12.26 4.40
CA THR A 11 -11.69 -10.79 4.25
C THR A 11 -11.66 -10.36 2.80
N VAL A 12 -12.44 -9.31 2.50
CA VAL A 12 -12.40 -8.60 1.22
C VAL A 12 -12.02 -7.15 1.52
N MET A 13 -10.93 -6.68 0.92
CA MET A 13 -10.38 -5.34 1.16
C MET A 13 -10.70 -4.40 0.00
N LEU A 14 -11.20 -3.21 0.34
CA LEU A 14 -11.54 -2.14 -0.60
C LEU A 14 -10.72 -0.90 -0.22
N PRO A 15 -9.49 -0.72 -0.76
CA PRO A 15 -8.69 0.45 -0.43
C PRO A 15 -9.37 1.73 -0.95
N THR A 16 -9.38 2.76 -0.11
CA THR A 16 -9.90 4.10 -0.45
C THR A 16 -8.78 5.13 -0.58
N THR A 17 -7.53 4.68 -0.60
CA THR A 17 -6.32 5.49 -0.80
C THR A 17 -5.34 4.74 -1.69
N SER A 18 -4.48 5.48 -2.39
CA SER A 18 -3.49 4.94 -3.34
C SER A 18 -2.10 5.00 -2.73
N GLY A 19 -1.85 4.20 -1.69
CA GLY A 19 -0.58 4.26 -0.93
C GLY A 19 -0.11 2.94 -0.35
N SER A 20 -0.69 2.55 0.80
CA SER A 20 -0.09 1.54 1.68
C SER A 20 0.09 0.14 1.08
N GLY A 21 -0.73 -0.24 0.09
CA GLY A 21 -0.75 -1.61 -0.46
C GLY A 21 -1.14 -2.68 0.56
N SER A 22 -1.73 -2.29 1.70
CA SER A 22 -2.04 -3.19 2.81
C SER A 22 -3.04 -4.28 2.41
N GLU A 23 -3.89 -4.00 1.44
CA GLU A 23 -4.91 -4.89 0.87
C GLU A 23 -4.34 -6.15 0.20
N VAL A 24 -3.03 -6.19 -0.06
CA VAL A 24 -2.32 -7.35 -0.62
C VAL A 24 -1.11 -7.77 0.23
N SER A 25 -0.98 -7.24 1.45
CA SER A 25 0.19 -7.48 2.31
C SER A 25 -0.11 -8.46 3.46
N PRO A 26 0.88 -9.26 3.91
CA PRO A 26 0.76 -10.12 5.11
C PRO A 26 1.07 -9.35 6.42
N VAL A 27 0.93 -8.02 6.44
CA VAL A 27 1.43 -7.16 7.53
C VAL A 27 0.30 -6.37 8.16
N ALA A 28 0.24 -6.37 9.49
CA ALA A 28 -0.63 -5.49 10.27
C ALA A 28 0.21 -4.67 11.26
N ILE A 29 0.06 -3.34 11.22
CA ILE A 29 0.80 -2.41 12.09
C ILE A 29 -0.12 -1.87 13.19
N PHE A 30 0.30 -2.00 14.44
CA PHE A 30 -0.41 -1.52 15.62
C PHE A 30 0.41 -0.44 16.34
N THR A 31 -0.25 0.65 16.74
CA THR A 31 0.38 1.72 17.53
C THR A 31 -0.02 1.58 19.00
N PHE A 32 0.96 1.49 19.89
CA PHE A 32 0.78 1.46 21.34
C PHE A 32 1.15 2.84 21.90
N ALA A 33 0.15 3.72 22.05
CA ALA A 33 0.37 5.13 22.38
C ALA A 33 1.05 5.35 23.74
N GLU A 34 0.68 4.56 24.75
CA GLU A 34 1.26 4.62 26.10
C GLU A 34 2.76 4.29 26.09
N GLU A 35 3.14 3.29 25.30
CA GLU A 35 4.53 2.85 25.12
C GLU A 35 5.29 3.68 24.06
N LYS A 36 4.58 4.53 23.30
CA LYS A 36 5.11 5.28 22.15
C LYS A 36 5.82 4.41 21.10
N VAL A 37 5.33 3.19 20.88
CA VAL A 37 5.91 2.24 19.91
C VAL A 37 4.89 1.81 18.86
N LYS A 38 5.38 1.59 17.63
CA LYS A 38 4.66 0.88 16.56
C LYS A 38 5.18 -0.54 16.48
N LYS A 39 4.29 -1.54 16.57
CA LYS A 39 4.64 -2.96 16.45
C LYS A 39 3.94 -3.55 15.24
N GLY A 40 4.67 -4.31 14.43
CA GLY A 40 4.14 -5.05 13.29
C GLY A 40 3.92 -6.53 13.58
N VAL A 41 2.81 -7.07 13.09
CA VAL A 41 2.57 -8.51 13.00
C VAL A 41 2.71 -8.90 11.53
N VAL A 42 3.57 -9.87 11.25
CA VAL A 42 3.79 -10.42 9.91
C VAL A 42 3.41 -11.89 9.93
N SER A 43 2.40 -12.27 9.15
CA SER A 43 1.92 -13.65 9.04
C SER A 43 1.26 -13.89 7.69
N SER A 44 1.48 -15.07 7.10
CA SER A 44 0.78 -15.48 5.88
C SER A 44 -0.75 -15.56 6.07
N PHE A 45 -1.22 -15.73 7.31
CA PHE A 45 -2.64 -15.71 7.65
C PHE A 45 -3.30 -14.33 7.56
N LEU A 46 -2.51 -13.26 7.41
CA LEU A 46 -3.01 -11.90 7.25
C LEU A 46 -3.24 -11.50 5.80
N VAL A 47 -2.82 -12.32 4.82
CA VAL A 47 -3.10 -12.06 3.40
C VAL A 47 -4.63 -12.10 3.17
N PRO A 48 -5.24 -11.00 2.67
CA PRO A 48 -6.66 -10.96 2.39
C PRO A 48 -7.10 -11.99 1.34
N ASP A 49 -8.37 -12.41 1.37
CA ASP A 49 -8.92 -13.36 0.37
C ASP A 49 -9.16 -12.70 -0.98
N ALA A 50 -9.53 -11.42 -0.97
CA ALA A 50 -9.72 -10.62 -2.16
C ALA A 50 -9.43 -9.14 -1.88
N ALA A 51 -8.95 -8.44 -2.90
CA ALA A 51 -8.86 -6.99 -2.93
C ALA A 51 -9.61 -6.46 -4.15
N ILE A 52 -10.47 -5.46 -3.96
CA ILE A 52 -11.19 -4.78 -5.04
C ILE A 52 -10.66 -3.35 -5.09
N VAL A 53 -9.84 -3.07 -6.10
CA VAL A 53 -9.23 -1.75 -6.31
C VAL A 53 -10.11 -0.96 -7.27
N ASP A 54 -10.99 -0.13 -6.72
CA ASP A 54 -11.89 0.76 -7.46
C ASP A 54 -11.40 2.22 -7.34
N PRO A 55 -10.93 2.86 -8.43
CA PRO A 55 -10.40 4.22 -8.38
C PRO A 55 -11.45 5.26 -7.95
N GLU A 56 -12.75 5.01 -8.15
CA GLU A 56 -13.80 5.96 -7.74
C GLU A 56 -13.83 6.17 -6.23
N LEU A 57 -13.41 5.15 -5.45
CA LEU A 57 -13.29 5.22 -3.99
C LEU A 57 -12.17 6.14 -3.52
N THR A 58 -11.30 6.59 -4.42
CA THR A 58 -10.17 7.49 -4.13
C THR A 58 -10.46 8.95 -4.50
N TRP A 59 -11.52 9.24 -5.26
CA TRP A 59 -11.81 10.59 -5.77
C TRP A 59 -12.11 11.63 -4.69
N SER A 60 -12.55 11.19 -3.51
CA SER A 60 -12.84 12.09 -2.38
C SER A 60 -11.63 12.33 -1.48
N VAL A 61 -10.46 11.74 -1.78
CA VAL A 61 -9.25 11.92 -0.97
C VAL A 61 -8.75 13.35 -1.10
N PRO A 62 -8.49 14.08 0.01
CA PRO A 62 -7.98 15.44 -0.07
C PRO A 62 -6.60 15.51 -0.75
N PRO A 63 -6.28 16.59 -1.50
CA PRO A 63 -5.00 16.72 -2.22
C PRO A 63 -3.75 16.41 -1.40
N LYS A 64 -3.70 16.90 -0.15
CA LYS A 64 -2.58 16.61 0.76
C LYS A 64 -2.46 15.11 1.06
N VAL A 65 -3.58 14.42 1.31
CA VAL A 65 -3.57 12.98 1.60
C VAL A 65 -3.17 12.22 0.33
N THR A 66 -3.68 12.61 -0.84
CA THR A 66 -3.27 12.04 -2.14
C THR A 66 -1.76 12.13 -2.35
N ALA A 67 -1.17 13.30 -2.08
CA ALA A 67 0.28 13.51 -2.18
C ALA A 67 1.04 12.61 -1.19
N ASP A 68 0.62 12.60 0.08
CA ASP A 68 1.28 11.82 1.13
C ASP A 68 1.22 10.31 0.82
N THR A 69 0.06 9.78 0.40
CA THR A 69 -0.11 8.35 0.08
C THR A 69 0.55 7.97 -1.24
N GLY A 70 0.53 8.85 -2.25
CA GLY A 70 1.22 8.58 -3.51
C GLY A 70 2.74 8.54 -3.34
N MET A 71 3.28 9.39 -2.46
CA MET A 71 4.69 9.33 -2.08
C MET A 71 5.03 8.08 -1.26
N ASP A 72 4.15 7.61 -0.38
CA ASP A 72 4.29 6.32 0.32
C ASP A 72 4.45 5.16 -0.68
N ALA A 73 3.57 5.08 -1.68
CA ALA A 73 3.67 4.09 -2.76
C ALA A 73 4.96 4.22 -3.59
N MET A 74 5.38 5.46 -3.90
CA MET A 74 6.64 5.72 -4.62
C MET A 74 7.84 5.19 -3.82
N ILE A 75 7.88 5.48 -2.52
CA ILE A 75 8.97 5.04 -1.63
C ILE A 75 8.99 3.52 -1.54
N HIS A 76 7.84 2.87 -1.35
CA HIS A 76 7.76 1.40 -1.37
C HIS A 76 8.31 0.80 -2.66
N ALA A 77 8.01 1.38 -3.82
CA ALA A 77 8.54 0.91 -5.10
C ALA A 77 10.06 1.04 -5.17
N VAL A 78 10.62 2.20 -4.76
CA VAL A 78 12.07 2.42 -4.75
C VAL A 78 12.78 1.47 -3.76
N GLU A 79 12.26 1.33 -2.54
CA GLU A 79 12.82 0.43 -1.52
C GLU A 79 12.74 -1.04 -1.95
N SER A 80 11.63 -1.44 -2.57
CA SER A 80 11.45 -2.79 -3.13
C SER A 80 12.46 -3.08 -4.24
N PHE A 81 12.72 -2.13 -5.14
CA PHE A 81 13.71 -2.26 -6.20
C PHE A 81 15.14 -2.37 -5.66
N LEU A 82 15.48 -1.60 -4.62
CA LEU A 82 16.81 -1.58 -4.01
C LEU A 82 17.03 -2.67 -2.95
N SER A 83 16.01 -3.47 -2.66
CA SER A 83 16.06 -4.50 -1.64
C SER A 83 17.12 -5.56 -1.94
N VAL A 84 17.84 -6.01 -0.91
CA VAL A 84 18.76 -7.16 -1.01
C VAL A 84 18.05 -8.46 -1.36
N ASN A 85 16.72 -8.50 -1.18
CA ASN A 85 15.85 -9.64 -1.52
C ASN A 85 15.05 -9.40 -2.81
N ALA A 86 15.40 -8.37 -3.60
CA ALA A 86 14.76 -8.12 -4.87
C ALA A 86 14.92 -9.31 -5.82
N ASN A 87 13.93 -9.51 -6.68
CA ASN A 87 13.92 -10.53 -7.72
C ASN A 87 13.32 -9.94 -9.01
N PRO A 88 13.47 -10.60 -10.17
CA PRO A 88 13.03 -10.04 -11.45
C PRO A 88 11.55 -9.62 -11.49
N PHE A 89 10.67 -10.29 -10.73
CA PHE A 89 9.27 -9.91 -10.65
C PHE A 89 9.08 -8.62 -9.82
N SER A 90 9.67 -8.55 -8.63
CA SER A 90 9.55 -7.36 -7.78
C SER A 90 10.21 -6.15 -8.44
N GLU A 91 11.34 -6.32 -9.11
CA GLU A 91 12.03 -5.26 -9.84
C GLU A 91 11.16 -4.69 -10.97
N SER A 92 10.58 -5.57 -11.81
CA SER A 92 9.72 -5.15 -12.91
C SER A 92 8.48 -4.40 -12.42
N LEU A 93 7.84 -4.87 -11.34
CA LEU A 93 6.68 -4.19 -10.75
C LEU A 93 7.07 -2.84 -10.14
N SER A 94 8.22 -2.79 -9.47
CA SER A 94 8.73 -1.57 -8.82
C SER A 94 9.03 -0.47 -9.86
N LEU A 95 9.70 -0.82 -10.97
CA LEU A 95 9.98 0.13 -12.05
C LEU A 95 8.70 0.67 -12.70
N GLU A 96 7.72 -0.20 -12.95
CA GLU A 96 6.44 0.22 -13.53
C GLU A 96 5.64 1.10 -12.55
N ALA A 97 5.66 0.78 -11.25
CA ALA A 97 5.04 1.61 -10.22
C ALA A 97 5.68 3.01 -10.17
N VAL A 98 7.01 3.10 -10.12
CA VAL A 98 7.73 4.39 -10.18
C VAL A 98 7.34 5.17 -11.42
N ARG A 99 7.34 4.53 -12.60
CA ARG A 99 6.99 5.19 -13.87
C ARG A 99 5.59 5.77 -13.85
N ARG A 100 4.60 4.99 -13.39
CA ARG A 100 3.18 5.42 -13.35
C ARG A 100 2.95 6.50 -12.31
N ILE A 101 3.50 6.36 -11.11
CA ILE A 101 3.32 7.35 -10.04
C ILE A 101 3.97 8.67 -10.46
N ALA A 102 5.19 8.63 -11.01
CA ALA A 102 5.87 9.85 -11.45
C ALA A 102 5.10 10.62 -12.54
N SER A 103 4.38 9.91 -13.42
CA SER A 103 3.61 10.56 -14.49
C SER A 103 2.21 11.03 -14.09
N SER A 104 1.64 10.52 -12.99
CA SER A 104 0.22 10.74 -12.64
C SER A 104 -0.01 11.44 -11.30
N LEU A 105 0.93 11.37 -10.36
CA LEU A 105 0.71 11.85 -8.99
C LEU A 105 0.40 13.35 -8.94
N GLU A 106 1.11 14.17 -9.72
CA GLU A 106 0.84 15.62 -9.77
C GLU A 106 -0.59 15.90 -10.26
N GLY A 107 -1.03 15.24 -11.33
CA GLY A 107 -2.40 15.35 -11.85
C GLY A 107 -3.44 14.96 -10.80
N ALA A 108 -3.28 13.80 -10.16
CA ALA A 108 -4.18 13.31 -9.13
C ALA A 108 -4.24 14.21 -7.88
N VAL A 109 -3.15 14.92 -7.54
CA VAL A 109 -3.12 15.89 -6.43
C VAL A 109 -3.86 17.17 -6.82
N MET A 110 -3.69 17.64 -8.06
CA MET A 110 -4.32 18.87 -8.55
C MET A 110 -5.81 18.68 -8.82
N ASP A 111 -6.19 17.51 -9.32
CA ASP A 111 -7.58 17.08 -9.56
C ASP A 111 -7.73 15.59 -9.20
N GLY A 112 -8.38 15.30 -8.07
CA GLY A 112 -8.61 13.93 -7.61
C GLY A 112 -9.53 13.10 -8.52
N ARG A 113 -10.15 13.70 -9.53
CA ARG A 113 -10.95 13.01 -10.56
C ARG A 113 -10.24 12.93 -11.91
N ASP A 114 -8.98 13.34 -11.98
CA ASP A 114 -8.16 13.13 -13.17
C ASP A 114 -7.99 11.62 -13.40
N ALA A 115 -8.51 11.16 -14.54
CA ALA A 115 -8.53 9.75 -14.94
C ALA A 115 -7.46 9.40 -15.98
N ALA A 116 -6.53 10.32 -16.24
CA ALA A 116 -5.47 10.21 -17.24
C ALA A 116 -4.29 9.32 -16.82
#